data_AF-A0A527VRB2-F1
#
_entry.id   AF-A0A527VRB2-F1
#
_cell.length_a   1.000
_cell.length_b   1.000
_cell.length_c   1.000
_cell.angle_alpha   90.00
_cell.angle_beta   90.00
_cell.angle_gamma   90.00
#
_symmetry.space_group_name_H-M   'P 1'
#
loop_
_entity.id
_entity.type
_entity.pdbx_description
1 polymer ?
#
loop_
_entity_poly.entity_id
_entity_poly.type
_entity_poly.pdbx_seq_one_letter_code
_entity_poly.pdbx_strand_id
1 'polypeptide(L)' 'MAKTDIARRVYNHTWKLDPIVRSLLDTDFYKLLMLQMIWGMYPKVDATFTLINRTTSVRLA' A
#
# COMPACT_ATOMS: atom_id res chain seq x y z
N MET A 1 21.59 -4.14 -4.94
CA MET A 1 20.24 -4.67 -5.24
C MET A 1 19.73 -5.36 -3.98
N ALA A 2 18.68 -4.85 -3.34
CA ALA A 2 18.11 -5.53 -2.18
C ALA A 2 17.53 -6.87 -2.66
N LYS A 3 18.24 -7.97 -2.39
CA LYS A 3 17.75 -9.33 -2.67
C LYS A 3 16.62 -9.59 -1.67
N THR A 4 15.39 -9.67 -2.15
CA THR A 4 14.25 -10.08 -1.32
C THR A 4 14.52 -11.50 -0.84
N ASP A 5 15.02 -11.63 0.38
CA ASP A 5 15.38 -12.90 0.98
C ASP A 5 14.11 -13.57 1.53
N ILE A 6 13.40 -14.24 0.62
CA ILE A 6 12.20 -15.01 0.94
C ILE A 6 12.53 -16.09 1.97
N ALA A 7 13.74 -16.68 1.93
CA ALA A 7 14.16 -17.72 2.86
C ALA A 7 14.33 -17.17 4.29
N ARG A 8 14.89 -15.97 4.47
CA ARG A 8 14.93 -15.28 5.77
C ARG A 8 13.57 -14.81 6.25
N ARG A 9 12.68 -14.36 5.35
CA ARG A 9 11.29 -14.08 5.72
C ARG A 9 10.67 -15.35 6.32
N VAL A 10 10.69 -16.47 5.60
CA VAL A 10 10.19 -17.81 6.00
C VAL A 10 10.80 -18.29 7.34
N TYR A 11 12.11 -18.14 7.53
CA TYR A 11 12.83 -18.59 8.72
C TYR A 11 12.57 -17.73 9.96
N ASN A 12 12.39 -16.41 9.81
CA ASN A 12 12.08 -15.49 10.91
C ASN A 12 10.60 -15.54 11.36
N HIS A 13 9.74 -16.40 10.76
CA HIS A 13 8.34 -16.62 11.15
C HIS A 13 8.17 -17.36 12.50
N THR A 14 8.99 -17.05 13.50
CA THR A 14 8.53 -17.18 14.90
C THR A 14 7.56 -16.05 15.28
N TRP A 15 7.42 -15.04 14.43
CA TRP A 15 6.41 -13.97 14.56
C TRP A 15 5.15 -14.36 13.80
N LYS A 16 4.00 -14.39 14.50
CA LYS A 16 2.72 -14.91 14.01
C LYS A 16 2.15 -14.24 12.74
N LEU A 17 2.64 -13.06 12.30
CA LEU A 17 2.19 -12.32 11.11
C LEU A 17 3.33 -11.41 10.56
N ASP A 18 3.75 -11.54 9.29
CA ASP A 18 4.60 -10.56 8.55
C ASP A 18 3.72 -9.76 7.59
N PRO A 19 3.25 -8.55 7.95
CA PRO A 19 2.32 -7.80 7.13
C PRO A 19 3.00 -7.21 5.88
N ILE A 20 2.28 -7.23 4.74
CA ILE A 20 2.76 -6.66 3.48
C ILE A 20 2.89 -5.14 3.58
N VAL A 21 1.86 -4.47 4.12
CA VAL A 21 1.85 -3.04 4.43
C VAL A 21 2.25 -2.86 5.88
N ARG A 22 3.33 -2.12 6.15
CA ARG A 22 3.99 -2.11 7.47
C ARG A 22 3.54 -0.96 8.37
N SER A 23 3.02 0.13 7.80
CA SER A 23 2.55 1.29 8.55
C SER A 23 1.64 2.18 7.69
N LEU A 24 0.97 3.18 8.29
CA LEU A 24 0.26 4.23 7.54
C LEU A 24 1.21 5.13 6.71
N LEU A 25 2.51 5.13 7.03
CA LEU A 25 3.54 5.86 6.29
C LEU A 25 4.15 5.03 5.15
N ASP A 26 3.75 3.76 5.00
CA ASP A 26 4.16 2.87 3.91
C ASP A 26 3.34 3.18 2.63
N THR A 27 3.49 4.42 2.15
CA THR A 27 2.77 5.00 1.02
C THR A 27 3.64 6.07 0.36
N ASP A 28 3.29 6.47 -0.87
CA ASP A 28 3.97 7.59 -1.55
C ASP A 28 3.77 8.91 -0.80
N PHE A 29 4.83 9.71 -0.67
CA PHE A 29 4.82 10.97 0.10
C PHE A 29 3.75 11.97 -0.36
N TYR A 30 3.47 12.03 -1.67
CA TYR A 30 2.47 12.95 -2.22
C TYR A 30 1.05 12.68 -1.66
N LYS A 31 0.74 11.44 -1.25
CA LYS A 31 -0.55 11.11 -0.64
C LYS A 31 -0.78 11.86 0.67
N LEU A 32 0.26 12.09 1.46
CA LEU A 32 0.15 12.83 2.73
C LEU A 32 -0.06 14.33 2.48
N LEU A 33 0.65 14.90 1.51
CA LEU A 33 0.46 16.30 1.11
C LEU A 33 -0.94 16.55 0.54
N MET A 34 -1.42 15.64 -0.34
CA MET A 34 -2.79 15.70 -0.84
C MET A 34 -3.81 15.51 0.28
N LEU A 35 -3.58 14.59 1.23
CA LEU A 35 -4.47 14.38 2.36
C LEU A 35 -4.63 15.65 3.20
N GLN A 36 -3.53 16.33 3.54
CA GLN A 36 -3.57 17.60 4.27
C GLN A 36 -4.37 18.67 3.49
N MET A 37 -4.13 18.77 2.18
CA MET A 37 -4.82 19.70 1.30
C MET A 37 -6.34 19.42 1.25
N ILE A 38 -6.74 18.17 1.04
CA ILE A 38 -8.14 17.74 0.98
C ILE A 38 -8.83 17.95 2.32
N TRP A 39 -8.15 17.61 3.42
CA TRP A 39 -8.69 17.81 4.76
C TRP A 39 -8.94 19.30 5.07
N GLY A 40 -8.05 20.20 4.66
CA GLY A 40 -8.20 21.64 4.89
C GLY A 40 -9.21 22.34 3.97
N MET A 41 -9.28 21.94 2.69
CA MET A 41 -10.08 22.67 1.69
C MET A 41 -11.36 21.96 1.25
N TYR A 42 -11.38 20.63 1.29
CA TYR A 42 -12.48 19.82 0.75
C TYR A 42 -12.97 18.72 1.72
N PRO A 43 -13.21 19.02 3.01
CA PRO A 43 -13.52 17.99 4.02
C PRO A 43 -14.88 17.30 3.85
N LYS A 44 -15.75 17.81 2.97
CA LYS A 44 -17.12 17.30 2.74
C LYS A 44 -17.33 16.73 1.33
N VAL A 45 -16.26 16.62 0.54
CA VAL A 45 -16.34 16.10 -0.82
C VAL A 45 -16.18 14.59 -0.78
N ASP A 46 -17.16 13.87 -1.32
CA ASP A 46 -17.10 12.42 -1.46
C ASP A 46 -16.38 12.01 -2.75
N ALA A 47 -15.52 11.01 -2.65
CA ALA A 47 -14.80 10.42 -3.78
C ALA A 47 -14.86 8.89 -3.72
N THR A 48 -15.00 8.25 -4.88
CA THR A 48 -15.00 6.78 -5.01
C THR A 48 -13.76 6.34 -5.79
N PHE A 49 -13.06 5.31 -5.29
CA PHE A 49 -11.89 4.72 -5.95
C PHE A 49 -12.20 3.33 -6.50
N THR A 50 -11.60 2.98 -7.63
CA THR A 50 -11.70 1.65 -8.23
C THR A 50 -10.33 1.21 -8.73
N LEU A 51 -9.98 -0.05 -8.49
CA LEU A 51 -8.77 -0.66 -9.03
C LEU A 51 -9.08 -1.31 -10.38
N ILE A 52 -8.33 -0.95 -11.42
CA ILE A 52 -8.49 -1.53 -12.76
C ILE A 52 -7.17 -2.19 -13.15
N ASN A 53 -7.20 -3.52 -13.33
CA ASN A 53 -6.10 -4.24 -13.95
C ASN A 53 -6.11 -4.04 -15.47
N ARG A 54 -5.08 -3.38 -16.01
CA ARG A 54 -4.97 -3.11 -17.45
C ARG A 54 -4.28 -4.24 -18.23
N THR A 55 -3.82 -5.29 -17.55
CA THR A 55 -3.10 -6.41 -18.15
C THR A 55 -3.93 -7.68 -18.05
N THR A 56 -4.52 -8.12 -19.17
CA THR A 56 -5.45 -9.27 -19.20
C THR A 56 -4.78 -10.62 -18.97
N SER A 57 -3.48 -10.74 -19.27
CA SER A 57 -2.72 -11.98 -19.02
C SER A 57 -2.42 -12.21 -17.54
N VAL A 58 -2.44 -11.16 -16.72
CA VAL A 58 -2.24 -11.25 -15.27
C VAL A 58 -3.61 -11.24 -14.62
N ARG A 59 -3.97 -12.29 -13.89
CA ARG A 59 -5.25 -12.33 -13.15
C ARG A 59 -5.04 -11.72 -11.77
N LEU A 60 -5.87 -10.75 -11.40
CA LEU A 60 -5.98 -10.27 -10.03
C LEU A 60 -7.21 -10.93 -9.41
N ALA A 61 -6.99 -11.81 -8.42
CA ALA A 61 -7.95 -12.71 -7.77
C ALA A 61 -8.49 -13.85 -8.67
#